data_AF-A0A1Q1NIA7-F1
#
_entry.id   AF-A0A1Q1NIA7-F1
#
_cell.length_a   1.000
_cell.length_b   1.000
_cell.length_c   1.000
_cell.angle_alpha   90.00
_cell.angle_beta   90.00
_cell.angle_gamma   90.00
#
_symmetry.space_group_name_H-M   'P 1'
#
loop_
_entity.id
_entity.type
_entity.pdbx_description
1 polymer ?
#
loop_
_entity_poly.entity_id
_entity_poly.type
_entity_poly.pdbx_seq_one_letter_code
_entity_poly.pdbx_strand_id
1 'polypeptide(L)'
;MLSTIRRIRQKLSTTTITRSAAITHPKSHLKNLQNESEQPSASYKPYFMSSLSAMYQFNILAFFLLSISLSKQVTAAETSHDPRFHKWRSQSPASYIYLFAHESDADLQSRLTPLQYEVTQNHGTEPPFKNEYNGNKDKGDYKCVVCGALLFHSSHKYDSGSGWPSFYEADDEIKEVVDESHGMSRKEVQCNSCGAHLGHVFPDGPMPTGKRYCMNSASMLFVKDAEEA
;
A
#
# COMPACT_ATOMS: atom_id res chain seq x y z
N MET A 1 -70.29 4.34 8.96
CA MET A 1 -70.53 4.19 10.41
C MET A 1 -69.24 3.61 11.01
N LEU A 2 -68.64 4.15 12.09
CA LEU A 2 -69.15 4.30 13.47
C LEU A 2 -69.46 2.93 14.11
N SER A 3 -69.01 2.52 15.30
CA SER A 3 -67.96 3.00 16.26
C SER A 3 -67.63 1.81 17.23
N THR A 4 -66.88 1.81 18.35
CA THR A 4 -66.22 2.80 19.25
C THR A 4 -65.06 2.05 19.97
N ILE A 5 -63.79 2.42 19.79
CA ILE A 5 -62.94 3.20 20.74
C ILE A 5 -62.98 2.75 22.22
N ARG A 6 -61.84 2.28 22.76
CA ARG A 6 -61.31 2.74 24.07
C ARG A 6 -59.83 2.34 24.32
N ARG A 7 -58.97 3.36 24.45
CA ARG A 7 -57.98 3.66 25.52
C ARG A 7 -57.03 2.51 25.94
N ILE A 8 -55.72 2.73 26.08
CA ILE A 8 -55.12 3.77 26.95
C ILE A 8 -54.41 4.90 26.17
N ARG A 9 -54.35 6.08 26.80
CA ARG A 9 -53.74 7.32 26.28
C ARG A 9 -53.12 8.07 27.47
N GLN A 10 -51.86 8.50 27.38
CA GLN A 10 -51.19 9.63 28.07
C GLN A 10 -49.66 9.39 28.12
N LYS A 11 -48.77 10.40 28.01
CA LYS A 11 -48.95 11.87 27.89
C LYS A 11 -48.19 12.42 26.66
N LEU A 12 -48.58 13.61 26.24
CA LEU A 12 -47.95 14.42 25.18
C LEU A 12 -47.18 15.60 25.80
N SER A 13 -46.47 16.36 24.95
CA SER A 13 -46.10 17.77 25.14
C SER A 13 -44.92 18.06 26.10
N THR A 14 -44.04 19.05 25.87
CA THR A 14 -43.96 20.02 24.75
C THR A 14 -42.51 20.48 24.52
N THR A 15 -42.23 20.97 23.31
CA THR A 15 -40.98 21.66 22.92
C THR A 15 -40.78 23.00 23.64
N THR A 16 -39.54 23.29 24.06
CA THR A 16 -39.00 24.66 24.19
C THR A 16 -37.53 24.66 23.77
N ILE A 17 -37.14 25.56 22.86
CA ILE A 17 -35.74 25.84 22.49
C ILE A 17 -35.39 27.24 23.00
N THR A 18 -34.33 27.40 23.79
CA THR A 18 -33.81 28.73 24.17
C THR A 18 -32.30 28.75 24.43
N ARG A 19 -31.62 29.59 23.64
CA ARG A 19 -30.41 30.41 23.94
C ARG A 19 -29.13 29.74 24.48
N SER A 20 -28.10 29.83 23.62
CA SER A 20 -26.76 30.38 23.86
C SER A 20 -26.21 30.45 25.30
N ALA A 21 -25.09 29.76 25.53
CA ALA A 21 -24.06 30.16 26.49
C ALA A 21 -22.79 30.59 25.72
N ALA A 22 -22.27 31.78 25.99
CA ALA A 22 -21.01 32.25 25.42
C ALA A 22 -19.87 32.03 26.42
N ILE A 23 -18.78 31.38 25.97
CA ILE A 23 -17.58 31.19 26.80
C ILE A 23 -16.71 32.45 26.70
N THR A 24 -16.42 33.07 27.82
CA THR A 24 -15.66 34.33 27.91
C THR A 24 -14.19 34.08 28.21
N HIS A 25 -13.30 34.72 27.44
CA HIS A 25 -11.86 34.77 27.76
C HIS A 25 -11.59 35.87 28.80
N PRO A 26 -10.96 35.57 29.95
CA PRO A 26 -10.43 36.60 30.84
C PRO A 26 -9.14 37.19 30.25
N LYS A 27 -9.07 38.52 30.15
CA LYS A 27 -7.83 39.27 29.89
C LYS A 27 -7.46 40.10 31.13
N SER A 28 -6.40 39.72 31.84
CA SER A 28 -5.60 40.62 32.67
C SER A 28 -4.28 40.85 31.93
N HIS A 29 -3.85 42.06 31.55
CA HIS A 29 -4.03 43.41 32.08
C HIS A 29 -3.11 43.76 33.27
N LEU A 30 -1.81 43.76 33.00
CA LEU A 30 -0.83 44.57 33.73
C LEU A 30 -0.22 45.60 32.78
N LYS A 31 -0.17 46.87 33.22
CA LYS A 31 0.44 47.99 32.52
C LYS A 31 1.07 48.93 33.55
N ASN A 32 2.20 49.52 33.16
CA ASN A 32 2.82 50.72 33.72
C ASN A 32 3.14 50.74 35.23
N LEU A 33 4.44 50.73 35.54
CA LEU A 33 5.03 51.85 36.28
C LEU A 33 6.16 52.45 35.40
N GLN A 34 6.54 53.70 35.67
CA GLN A 34 7.43 54.51 34.83
C GLN A 34 8.63 55.02 35.65
N ASN A 35 9.73 55.27 34.95
CA ASN A 35 10.90 56.07 35.39
C ASN A 35 11.71 55.47 36.57
N GLU A 36 12.97 55.87 36.84
CA GLU A 36 13.75 57.03 36.34
C GLU A 36 15.29 56.75 36.27
N SER A 37 16.09 57.80 36.10
CA SER A 37 17.57 57.90 36.19
C SER A 37 18.50 57.29 35.10
N GLU A 38 18.81 58.15 34.11
CA GLU A 38 20.17 58.61 33.74
C GLU A 38 21.24 57.69 33.07
N GLN A 39 22.27 58.36 32.51
CA GLN A 39 23.37 57.88 31.65
C GLN A 39 24.75 58.36 32.22
N PRO A 40 25.94 58.23 31.58
CA PRO A 40 26.32 57.57 30.31
C PRO A 40 27.61 56.69 30.35
N SER A 41 27.91 56.10 29.19
CA SER A 41 29.26 55.83 28.63
C SER A 41 30.15 54.70 29.19
N ALA A 42 30.43 53.73 28.32
CA ALA A 42 31.69 52.98 28.26
C ALA A 42 32.05 52.73 26.79
N SER A 43 33.24 53.16 26.35
CA SER A 43 33.67 53.03 24.95
C SER A 43 34.39 51.70 24.73
N TYR A 44 33.77 50.76 24.03
CA TYR A 44 34.35 49.46 23.73
C TYR A 44 34.85 49.41 22.26
N LYS A 45 36.17 49.30 22.06
CA LYS A 45 36.76 49.20 20.72
C LYS A 45 36.71 47.74 20.21
N PRO A 46 36.30 47.49 18.96
CA PRO A 46 36.14 46.12 18.47
C PRO A 46 37.45 45.55 17.94
N TYR A 47 37.94 44.46 18.54
CA TYR A 47 38.97 43.61 17.94
C TYR A 47 38.74 42.12 18.25
N PHE A 48 38.92 41.30 17.20
CA PHE A 48 39.27 39.87 17.26
C PHE A 48 38.23 38.84 17.75
N MET A 49 37.12 38.70 17.03
CA MET A 49 36.33 37.44 17.01
C MET A 49 36.07 36.96 15.57
N SER A 50 37.11 36.44 14.91
CA SER A 50 37.04 35.96 13.50
C SER A 50 37.33 34.45 13.32
N SER A 51 37.76 33.73 14.35
CA SER A 51 38.20 32.32 14.25
C SER A 51 37.10 31.28 14.49
N LEU A 52 36.19 31.48 15.46
CA LEU A 52 35.19 30.44 15.82
C LEU A 52 34.13 30.18 14.73
N SER A 53 33.79 31.19 13.91
CA SER A 53 32.80 31.03 12.83
C SER A 53 33.25 29.99 11.79
N ALA A 54 34.52 30.04 11.38
CA ALA A 54 35.07 29.11 10.38
C ALA A 54 35.02 27.65 10.86
N MET A 55 35.40 27.38 12.12
CA MET A 55 35.38 26.02 12.66
C MET A 55 33.96 25.44 12.74
N TYR A 56 32.94 26.27 12.98
CA TYR A 56 31.55 25.84 12.98
C TYR A 56 31.05 25.52 11.56
N GLN A 57 31.39 26.36 10.57
CA GLN A 57 31.08 26.14 9.15
C GLN A 57 31.67 24.83 8.63
N PHE A 58 32.94 24.53 8.92
CA PHE A 58 33.58 23.28 8.49
C PHE A 58 32.91 22.03 9.09
N ASN A 59 32.46 22.08 10.34
CA ASN A 59 31.74 20.96 10.96
C ASN A 59 30.36 20.75 10.32
N ILE A 60 29.58 21.81 10.06
CA ILE A 60 28.28 21.68 9.39
C ILE A 60 28.44 21.06 7.99
N LEU A 61 29.44 21.50 7.22
CA LEU A 61 29.69 20.94 5.89
C LEU A 61 30.11 19.46 5.96
N ALA A 62 30.93 19.07 6.93
CA ALA A 62 31.31 17.67 7.14
C ALA A 62 30.10 16.79 7.52
N PHE A 63 29.21 17.25 8.40
CA PHE A 63 27.97 16.54 8.75
C PHE A 63 27.00 16.45 7.55
N PHE A 64 26.88 17.47 6.72
CA PHE A 64 26.08 17.43 5.48
C PHE A 64 26.67 16.45 4.44
N LEU A 65 27.98 16.42 4.26
CA LEU A 65 28.62 15.47 3.33
C LEU A 65 28.51 14.03 3.84
N LEU A 66 28.58 13.82 5.16
CA LEU A 66 28.37 12.50 5.77
C LEU A 66 26.91 12.04 5.65
N SER A 67 25.92 12.92 5.85
CA SER A 67 24.50 12.57 5.69
C SER A 67 24.09 12.37 4.22
N ILE A 68 24.72 13.06 3.27
CA ILE A 68 24.60 12.78 1.83
C ILE A 68 25.24 11.42 1.48
N SER A 69 26.34 11.04 2.13
CA SER A 69 26.95 9.71 1.95
C SER A 69 26.08 8.59 2.53
N LEU A 70 25.49 8.80 3.71
CA LEU A 70 24.60 7.83 4.35
C LEU A 70 23.28 7.66 3.59
N SER A 71 22.65 8.76 3.15
CA SER A 71 21.41 8.69 2.38
C SER A 71 21.59 7.99 1.03
N LYS A 72 22.74 8.17 0.36
CA LYS A 72 23.11 7.38 -0.85
C LYS A 72 23.21 5.87 -0.59
N GLN A 73 23.65 5.45 0.60
CA GLN A 73 23.72 4.03 0.97
C GLN A 73 22.34 3.46 1.32
N VAL A 74 21.49 4.23 2.01
CA VAL A 74 20.11 3.82 2.31
C VAL A 74 19.28 3.68 1.03
N THR A 75 19.32 4.66 0.11
CA THR A 75 18.59 4.57 -1.16
C THR A 75 19.07 3.46 -2.09
N ALA A 76 20.31 2.98 -1.92
CA ALA A 76 20.86 1.87 -2.69
C ALA A 76 20.44 0.49 -2.15
N ALA A 77 19.87 0.42 -0.94
CA ALA A 77 19.48 -0.84 -0.29
C ALA A 77 18.01 -1.25 -0.52
N GLU A 78 17.12 -0.30 -0.86
CA GLU A 78 15.67 -0.51 -0.90
C GLU A 78 15.07 -0.64 -2.32
N THR A 79 15.88 -0.59 -3.38
CA THR A 79 15.45 -1.04 -4.72
C THR A 79 16.08 -2.38 -5.06
N SER A 80 15.46 -3.47 -4.61
CA SER A 80 15.87 -4.85 -4.90
C SER A 80 15.61 -5.22 -6.37
N HIS A 81 16.43 -4.68 -7.28
CA HIS A 81 16.66 -5.27 -8.59
C HIS A 81 17.38 -6.61 -8.40
N ASP A 82 16.62 -7.66 -8.11
CA ASP A 82 17.16 -9.03 -8.08
C ASP A 82 17.67 -9.38 -9.49
N PRO A 83 18.99 -9.59 -9.68
CA PRO A 83 19.57 -9.77 -11.00
C PRO A 83 19.11 -11.06 -11.70
N ARG A 84 18.44 -11.97 -10.99
CA ARG A 84 17.84 -13.19 -11.54
C ARG A 84 16.69 -12.89 -12.53
N PHE A 85 16.12 -11.69 -12.52
CA PHE A 85 14.94 -11.33 -13.32
C PHE A 85 15.23 -10.69 -14.70
N HIS A 86 16.49 -10.46 -15.09
CA HIS A 86 16.78 -9.85 -16.41
C HIS A 86 16.49 -10.76 -17.62
N LYS A 87 16.37 -12.09 -17.45
CA LYS A 87 16.18 -13.05 -18.55
C LYS A 87 14.78 -13.02 -19.19
N TRP A 88 13.80 -12.41 -18.52
CA TRP A 88 12.37 -12.50 -18.86
C TRP A 88 11.96 -11.75 -20.14
N ARG A 89 12.75 -10.79 -20.62
CA ARG A 89 12.39 -9.92 -21.76
C ARG A 89 12.84 -10.41 -23.15
N SER A 90 13.52 -11.56 -23.26
CA SER A 90 14.25 -11.93 -24.49
C SER A 90 13.99 -13.33 -25.05
N GLN A 91 12.99 -14.07 -24.54
CA GLN A 91 12.69 -15.45 -24.98
C GLN A 91 11.20 -15.65 -25.25
N SER A 92 10.86 -16.59 -26.14
CA SER A 92 9.48 -16.89 -26.54
C SER A 92 8.64 -17.42 -25.37
N PRO A 93 7.39 -16.92 -25.15
CA PRO A 93 6.58 -17.28 -23.98
C PRO A 93 6.37 -18.79 -23.80
N ALA A 94 5.97 -19.49 -24.87
CA ALA A 94 5.66 -20.93 -24.81
C ALA A 94 6.83 -21.78 -24.28
N SER A 95 8.05 -21.55 -24.78
CA SER A 95 9.25 -22.26 -24.32
C SER A 95 9.63 -21.95 -22.88
N TYR A 96 9.25 -20.78 -22.35
CA TYR A 96 9.53 -20.39 -20.97
C TYR A 96 8.57 -21.07 -20.00
N ILE A 97 7.26 -21.04 -20.29
CA ILE A 97 6.22 -21.63 -19.44
C ILE A 97 6.50 -23.13 -19.18
N TYR A 98 6.81 -23.90 -20.24
CA TYR A 98 7.16 -25.32 -20.13
C TYR A 98 8.44 -25.60 -19.31
N LEU A 99 9.36 -24.64 -19.22
CA LEU A 99 10.61 -24.78 -18.46
C LEU A 99 10.41 -24.55 -16.95
N PHE A 100 9.48 -23.67 -16.57
CA PHE A 100 9.25 -23.27 -15.18
C PHE A 100 7.97 -23.86 -14.55
N ALA A 101 7.11 -24.52 -15.33
CA ALA A 101 5.96 -25.28 -14.82
C ALA A 101 6.33 -26.62 -14.15
N HIS A 102 7.59 -27.06 -14.26
CA HIS A 102 8.07 -28.37 -13.79
C HIS A 102 9.39 -28.27 -12.98
N GLU A 103 9.63 -27.14 -12.30
CA GLU A 103 10.69 -27.03 -11.29
C GLU A 103 10.44 -27.96 -10.09
N SER A 104 11.51 -28.38 -9.41
CA SER A 104 11.38 -29.15 -8.16
C SER A 104 11.12 -28.23 -6.97
N ASP A 105 10.62 -28.80 -5.87
CA ASP A 105 10.41 -28.10 -4.60
C ASP A 105 11.66 -27.34 -4.11
N ALA A 106 12.84 -27.96 -4.25
CA ALA A 106 14.10 -27.33 -3.88
C ALA A 106 14.47 -26.14 -4.79
N ASP A 107 14.16 -26.21 -6.09
CA ASP A 107 14.37 -25.10 -7.03
C ASP A 107 13.44 -23.93 -6.66
N LEU A 108 12.16 -24.22 -6.42
CA LEU A 108 11.14 -23.25 -5.99
C LEU A 108 11.54 -22.54 -4.69
N GLN A 109 11.96 -23.28 -3.67
CA GLN A 109 12.44 -22.72 -2.39
C GLN A 109 13.73 -21.88 -2.54
N SER A 110 14.57 -22.16 -3.56
CA SER A 110 15.76 -21.35 -3.85
C SER A 110 15.45 -20.06 -4.62
N ARG A 111 14.37 -20.06 -5.40
CA ARG A 111 14.02 -19.00 -6.34
C ARG A 111 13.03 -18.00 -5.76
N LEU A 112 11.94 -18.50 -5.18
CA LEU A 112 10.85 -17.71 -4.60
C LEU A 112 11.26 -17.12 -3.23
N THR A 113 10.64 -16.01 -2.84
CA THR A 113 10.70 -15.57 -1.43
C THR A 113 9.84 -16.48 -0.55
N PRO A 114 10.07 -16.54 0.78
CA PRO A 114 9.27 -17.38 1.67
C PRO A 114 7.76 -17.09 1.60
N LEU A 115 7.36 -15.83 1.39
CA LEU A 115 5.94 -15.47 1.20
C LEU A 115 5.39 -15.92 -0.16
N GLN A 116 6.18 -15.78 -1.24
CA GLN A 116 5.79 -16.27 -2.56
C GLN A 116 5.61 -17.79 -2.57
N TYR A 117 6.53 -18.53 -1.93
CA TYR A 117 6.43 -19.98 -1.77
C TYR A 117 5.20 -20.37 -0.93
N GLU A 118 5.04 -19.79 0.26
CA GLU A 118 3.90 -20.07 1.15
C GLU A 118 2.54 -19.80 0.48
N VAL A 119 2.42 -18.67 -0.23
CA VAL A 119 1.21 -18.35 -0.99
C VAL A 119 0.99 -19.35 -2.13
N THR A 120 2.00 -19.57 -2.99
CA THR A 120 1.78 -20.31 -4.25
C THR A 120 1.77 -21.83 -4.11
N GLN A 121 2.48 -22.40 -3.14
CA GLN A 121 2.64 -23.84 -2.95
C GLN A 121 1.84 -24.39 -1.76
N ASN A 122 1.75 -23.62 -0.66
CA ASN A 122 1.01 -24.03 0.55
C ASN A 122 -0.41 -23.43 0.62
N HIS A 123 -0.90 -22.81 -0.46
CA HIS A 123 -2.20 -22.13 -0.56
C HIS A 123 -2.41 -21.00 0.49
N GLY A 124 -1.31 -20.38 0.93
CA GLY A 124 -1.32 -19.29 1.89
C GLY A 124 -1.95 -18.00 1.36
N THR A 125 -2.30 -17.08 2.26
CA THR A 125 -2.87 -15.78 1.91
C THR A 125 -2.04 -14.64 2.49
N GLU A 126 -1.64 -13.67 1.66
CA GLU A 126 -0.87 -12.51 2.09
C GLU A 126 -1.71 -11.53 2.94
N PRO A 127 -1.11 -10.72 3.83
CA PRO A 127 -1.90 -9.80 4.66
C PRO A 127 -2.58 -8.69 3.84
N PRO A 128 -3.87 -8.36 4.12
CA PRO A 128 -4.59 -7.32 3.40
C PRO A 128 -3.97 -5.94 3.64
N PHE A 129 -4.00 -5.11 2.60
CA PHE A 129 -3.43 -3.75 2.55
C PHE A 129 -1.91 -3.66 2.80
N LYS A 130 -1.20 -4.78 2.94
CA LYS A 130 0.26 -4.85 3.19
C LYS A 130 0.96 -5.70 2.13
N ASN A 131 0.70 -5.37 0.86
CA ASN A 131 1.17 -6.11 -0.31
C ASN A 131 1.42 -5.16 -1.48
N GLU A 132 2.19 -5.64 -2.46
CA GLU A 132 2.77 -4.82 -3.53
C GLU A 132 1.71 -4.30 -4.52
N TYR A 133 0.71 -5.12 -4.86
CA TYR A 133 -0.14 -4.85 -6.03
C TYR A 133 -1.56 -4.40 -5.73
N ASN A 134 -2.06 -4.42 -4.49
CA ASN A 134 -3.36 -3.83 -4.16
C ASN A 134 -3.43 -2.35 -4.64
N GLY A 135 -2.43 -1.55 -4.27
CA GLY A 135 -2.33 -0.13 -4.65
C GLY A 135 -1.97 0.15 -6.11
N ASN A 136 -1.36 -0.81 -6.84
CA ASN A 136 -0.81 -0.57 -8.18
C ASN A 136 -1.90 -0.14 -9.19
N LYS A 137 -1.61 0.89 -10.00
CA LYS A 137 -2.48 1.43 -11.07
C LYS A 137 -1.74 1.57 -12.43
N ASP A 138 -0.49 1.13 -12.53
CA ASP A 138 0.32 1.22 -13.76
C ASP A 138 -0.23 0.34 -14.89
N LYS A 139 0.17 0.66 -16.12
CA LYS A 139 -0.12 -0.12 -17.33
C LYS A 139 0.91 -1.22 -17.54
N GLY A 140 0.45 -2.41 -17.89
CA GLY A 140 1.21 -3.65 -17.92
C GLY A 140 0.38 -4.89 -17.61
N ASP A 141 1.09 -6.02 -17.51
CA ASP A 141 0.58 -7.37 -17.25
C ASP A 141 0.90 -7.85 -15.84
N TYR A 142 0.06 -8.72 -15.28
CA TYR A 142 0.36 -9.55 -14.12
C TYR A 142 0.56 -10.99 -14.58
N LYS A 143 1.74 -11.55 -14.30
CA LYS A 143 2.15 -12.91 -14.73
C LYS A 143 2.42 -13.78 -13.51
N CYS A 144 2.27 -15.10 -13.63
CA CYS A 144 2.53 -16.02 -12.54
C CYS A 144 3.99 -15.94 -12.09
N VAL A 145 4.26 -15.70 -10.81
CA VAL A 145 5.63 -15.62 -10.26
C VAL A 145 6.39 -16.95 -10.37
N VAL A 146 5.65 -18.06 -10.47
CA VAL A 146 6.20 -19.41 -10.63
C VAL A 146 6.60 -19.67 -12.08
N CYS A 147 5.66 -19.71 -13.04
CA CYS A 147 5.94 -20.17 -14.41
C CYS A 147 5.98 -19.07 -15.49
N GLY A 148 5.56 -17.84 -15.15
CA GLY A 148 5.52 -16.71 -16.09
C GLY A 148 4.35 -16.66 -17.06
N ALA A 149 3.37 -17.57 -16.95
CA ALA A 149 2.10 -17.47 -17.66
C ALA A 149 1.40 -16.12 -17.39
N LEU A 150 0.72 -15.56 -18.39
CA LEU A 150 -0.09 -14.35 -18.24
C LEU A 150 -1.34 -14.68 -17.41
N LEU A 151 -1.70 -13.83 -16.45
CA LEU A 151 -2.84 -14.09 -15.54
C LEU A 151 -3.90 -13.00 -15.64
N PHE A 152 -3.48 -11.73 -15.63
CA PHE A 152 -4.40 -10.58 -15.69
C PHE A 152 -3.74 -9.38 -16.38
N HIS A 153 -4.51 -8.63 -17.16
CA HIS A 153 -4.11 -7.32 -17.64
C HIS A 153 -4.46 -6.22 -16.62
N SER A 154 -3.65 -5.17 -16.56
CA SER A 154 -3.95 -3.94 -15.79
C SER A 154 -5.24 -3.22 -16.21
N SER A 155 -5.76 -3.46 -17.43
CA SER A 155 -7.08 -3.02 -17.90
C SER A 155 -8.24 -3.61 -17.09
N HIS A 156 -8.07 -4.83 -16.56
CA HIS A 156 -9.12 -5.55 -15.83
C HIS A 156 -9.02 -5.33 -14.31
N LYS A 157 -7.96 -4.66 -13.85
CA LYS A 157 -7.72 -4.34 -12.45
C LYS A 157 -8.58 -3.17 -11.99
N TYR A 158 -9.21 -3.29 -10.83
CA TYR A 158 -9.98 -2.23 -10.22
C TYR A 158 -9.68 -2.10 -8.72
N ASP A 159 -10.33 -1.15 -8.06
CA ASP A 159 -10.29 -1.01 -6.61
C ASP A 159 -11.56 -1.58 -6.00
N SER A 160 -11.45 -2.68 -5.25
CA SER A 160 -12.60 -3.32 -4.59
C SER A 160 -12.65 -3.04 -3.08
N GLY A 161 -11.72 -2.25 -2.53
CA GLY A 161 -11.59 -2.04 -1.09
C GLY A 161 -11.29 -3.29 -0.25
N SER A 162 -10.95 -4.43 -0.86
CA SER A 162 -10.71 -5.71 -0.17
C SER A 162 -9.39 -5.75 0.60
N GLY A 163 -8.39 -5.01 0.13
CA GLY A 163 -7.00 -5.07 0.60
C GLY A 163 -6.07 -5.92 -0.27
N TRP A 164 -6.58 -6.51 -1.36
CA TRP A 164 -5.82 -7.34 -2.30
C TRP A 164 -6.04 -6.89 -3.76
N PRO A 165 -5.05 -7.04 -4.65
CA PRO A 165 -5.21 -6.75 -6.07
C PRO A 165 -6.42 -7.51 -6.65
N SER A 166 -7.40 -6.75 -7.13
CA SER A 166 -8.70 -7.25 -7.55
C SER A 166 -8.96 -6.98 -9.02
N PHE A 167 -9.36 -8.01 -9.76
CA PHE A 167 -9.64 -7.96 -11.20
C PHE A 167 -11.06 -8.45 -11.49
N TYR A 168 -11.71 -7.93 -12.53
CA TYR A 168 -13.04 -8.41 -12.94
C TYR A 168 -12.99 -9.51 -14.00
N GLU A 169 -11.88 -9.64 -14.72
CA GLU A 169 -11.71 -10.54 -15.86
C GLU A 169 -10.28 -11.09 -15.89
N ALA A 170 -10.16 -12.37 -16.26
CA ALA A 170 -8.96 -13.20 -16.16
C ALA A 170 -8.49 -13.62 -17.56
N ASP A 171 -7.20 -13.94 -17.69
CA ASP A 171 -6.62 -14.55 -18.90
C ASP A 171 -6.91 -16.06 -18.98
N ASP A 172 -6.58 -16.71 -20.11
CA ASP A 172 -6.87 -18.13 -20.37
C ASP A 172 -6.07 -19.08 -19.45
N GLU A 173 -4.92 -18.64 -18.92
CA GLU A 173 -4.04 -19.43 -18.05
C GLU A 173 -4.47 -19.47 -16.57
N ILE A 174 -5.77 -19.40 -16.33
CA ILE A 174 -6.41 -19.47 -15.00
C ILE A 174 -7.47 -20.58 -14.95
N LYS A 175 -7.48 -21.34 -13.85
CA LYS A 175 -8.52 -22.32 -13.53
C LYS A 175 -9.19 -22.03 -12.20
N GLU A 176 -10.50 -22.22 -12.15
CA GLU A 176 -11.32 -22.11 -10.93
C GLU A 176 -11.52 -23.51 -10.32
N VAL A 177 -11.11 -23.69 -9.05
CA VAL A 177 -11.21 -24.95 -8.32
C VAL A 177 -12.15 -24.77 -7.12
N VAL A 178 -12.95 -25.79 -6.77
CA VAL A 178 -13.80 -25.74 -5.57
C VAL A 178 -12.94 -25.97 -4.35
N ASP A 179 -13.00 -25.03 -3.41
CA ASP A 179 -12.29 -25.05 -2.14
C ASP A 179 -13.32 -25.17 -1.01
N GLU A 180 -13.26 -26.26 -0.24
CA GLU A 180 -14.15 -26.53 0.90
C GLU A 180 -13.42 -26.35 2.26
N SER A 181 -12.23 -25.75 2.25
CA SER A 181 -11.43 -25.52 3.45
C SER A 181 -12.12 -24.59 4.45
N HIS A 182 -11.74 -24.73 5.73
CA HIS A 182 -12.27 -23.93 6.85
C HIS A 182 -13.80 -23.98 7.02
N GLY A 183 -14.50 -24.94 6.40
CA GLY A 183 -15.95 -25.06 6.46
C GLY A 183 -16.71 -24.06 5.57
N MET A 184 -16.04 -23.47 4.57
CA MET A 184 -16.63 -22.55 3.61
C MET A 184 -16.49 -23.11 2.19
N SER A 185 -17.55 -23.06 1.38
CA SER A 185 -17.42 -23.32 -0.05
C SER A 185 -16.98 -22.03 -0.76
N ARG A 186 -15.76 -22.02 -1.26
CA ARG A 186 -15.14 -20.94 -2.04
C ARG A 186 -14.76 -21.47 -3.43
N LYS A 187 -14.45 -20.56 -4.35
CA LYS A 187 -13.71 -20.88 -5.57
C LYS A 187 -12.29 -20.38 -5.44
N GLU A 188 -11.35 -21.31 -5.30
CA GLU A 188 -9.92 -21.03 -5.46
C GLU A 188 -9.63 -20.70 -6.93
N VAL A 189 -8.62 -19.85 -7.13
CA VAL A 189 -8.06 -19.52 -8.43
C VAL A 189 -6.61 -19.98 -8.42
N GLN A 190 -6.28 -20.88 -9.35
CA GLN A 190 -4.92 -21.39 -9.55
C GLN A 190 -4.43 -21.02 -10.96
N CYS A 191 -3.12 -20.90 -11.15
CA CYS A 191 -2.53 -20.86 -12.47
C CYS A 191 -2.77 -22.20 -13.20
N ASN A 192 -3.24 -22.15 -14.44
CA ASN A 192 -3.51 -23.35 -15.23
C ASN A 192 -2.21 -24.09 -15.60
N SER A 193 -1.24 -23.38 -16.17
CA SER A 193 0.09 -23.88 -16.56
C SER A 193 0.86 -24.64 -15.47
N CYS A 194 0.84 -24.20 -14.21
CA CYS A 194 1.68 -24.80 -13.15
C CYS A 194 0.97 -25.16 -11.83
N GLY A 195 -0.34 -24.90 -11.70
CA GLY A 195 -1.10 -25.23 -10.49
C GLY A 195 -0.91 -24.29 -9.30
N ALA A 196 0.03 -23.34 -9.35
CA ALA A 196 0.29 -22.38 -8.29
C ALA A 196 -0.99 -21.66 -7.81
N HIS A 197 -1.21 -21.60 -6.50
CA HIS A 197 -2.29 -20.84 -5.88
C HIS A 197 -2.13 -19.34 -6.15
N LEU A 198 -3.22 -18.69 -6.58
CA LEU A 198 -3.26 -17.26 -6.86
C LEU A 198 -4.15 -16.50 -5.87
N GLY A 199 -5.31 -17.05 -5.52
CA GLY A 199 -6.27 -16.44 -4.60
C GLY A 199 -7.65 -17.07 -4.73
N HIS A 200 -8.71 -16.25 -4.61
CA HIS A 200 -10.10 -16.70 -4.73
C HIS A 200 -10.92 -15.80 -5.66
N VAL A 201 -11.97 -16.36 -6.27
CA VAL A 201 -12.94 -15.62 -7.10
C VAL A 201 -14.30 -15.60 -6.44
N PHE A 202 -14.91 -14.41 -6.40
CA PHE A 202 -16.19 -14.14 -5.75
C PHE A 202 -17.23 -13.62 -6.77
N PRO A 203 -18.53 -13.91 -6.61
CA PRO A 203 -19.60 -13.48 -7.51
C PRO A 203 -20.15 -12.08 -7.15
N ASP A 204 -19.29 -11.19 -6.65
CA ASP A 204 -19.62 -9.84 -6.15
C ASP A 204 -18.83 -8.73 -6.87
N GLY A 205 -18.36 -9.03 -8.09
CA GLY A 205 -17.62 -8.09 -8.92
C GLY A 205 -18.50 -7.19 -9.81
N PRO A 206 -17.88 -6.24 -10.53
CA PRO A 206 -18.59 -5.36 -11.45
C PRO A 206 -19.03 -6.08 -12.73
N MET A 207 -19.95 -5.45 -13.47
CA MET A 207 -20.21 -5.79 -14.86
C MET A 207 -18.95 -5.51 -15.73
N PRO A 208 -18.69 -6.27 -16.81
CA PRO A 208 -19.60 -7.21 -17.46
C PRO A 208 -19.66 -8.62 -16.85
N THR A 209 -18.65 -9.06 -16.10
CA THR A 209 -18.51 -10.46 -15.67
C THR A 209 -19.27 -10.81 -14.39
N GLY A 210 -19.50 -9.84 -13.50
CA GLY A 210 -19.99 -10.08 -12.13
C GLY A 210 -18.96 -10.78 -11.22
N LYS A 211 -17.74 -11.02 -11.70
CA LYS A 211 -16.69 -11.74 -10.97
C LYS A 211 -15.70 -10.77 -10.33
N ARG A 212 -15.21 -11.11 -9.14
CA ARG A 212 -14.07 -10.47 -8.47
C ARG A 212 -12.98 -11.51 -8.21
N TYR A 213 -11.95 -11.51 -9.04
CA TYR A 213 -10.71 -12.25 -8.82
C TYR A 213 -9.87 -11.48 -7.80
N CYS A 214 -9.83 -11.96 -6.55
CA CYS A 214 -9.19 -11.31 -5.41
C CYS A 214 -7.87 -12.05 -5.10
N MET A 215 -6.76 -11.55 -5.65
CA MET A 215 -5.51 -12.30 -5.80
C MET A 215 -4.46 -11.90 -4.76
N ASN A 216 -3.52 -12.80 -4.47
CA ASN A 216 -2.31 -12.47 -3.72
C ASN A 216 -1.28 -11.84 -4.67
N SER A 217 -0.78 -10.65 -4.33
CA SER A 217 0.35 -10.01 -4.99
C SER A 217 1.57 -10.94 -5.04
N ALA A 218 1.84 -11.65 -3.95
CA ALA A 218 2.91 -12.64 -3.85
C ALA A 218 2.74 -13.90 -4.73
N SER A 219 1.63 -14.04 -5.47
CA SER A 219 1.49 -15.07 -6.52
C SER A 219 1.86 -14.56 -7.93
N MET A 220 2.07 -13.25 -8.07
CA MET A 220 2.20 -12.55 -9.34
C MET A 220 3.53 -11.80 -9.45
N LEU A 221 3.90 -11.46 -10.69
CA LEU A 221 4.94 -10.53 -11.07
C LEU A 221 4.32 -9.49 -12.00
N PHE A 222 4.42 -8.20 -11.66
CA PHE A 222 3.96 -7.13 -12.54
C PHE A 222 5.03 -6.79 -13.60
N VAL A 223 4.63 -6.78 -14.87
CA VAL A 223 5.47 -6.37 -15.99
C VAL A 223 4.86 -5.12 -16.60
N LYS A 224 5.41 -3.95 -16.25
CA LYS A 224 5.00 -2.67 -16.86
C LYS A 224 5.18 -2.70 -18.37
N ASP A 225 4.21 -2.14 -19.09
CA ASP A 225 4.28 -1.90 -20.53
C ASP A 225 5.54 -1.10 -20.91
N ALA A 226 5.99 -1.27 -22.15
CA ALA A 226 6.97 -0.35 -22.71
C ALA A 226 6.32 1.01 -22.93
N GLU A 227 6.93 2.09 -22.45
CA GLU A 227 6.48 3.45 -22.76
C GLU A 227 6.77 3.73 -24.24
N GLU A 228 5.72 3.98 -25.03
CA GLU A 228 5.86 4.49 -26.40
C GLU A 228 6.44 5.90 -26.34
N ALA A 229 7.56 6.12 -27.03
CA ALA A 229 8.44 7.29 -26.90
C ALA A 229 8.48 8.16 -28.17
#